data_AF-A0A341CT30-F1
#
_entry.id   AF-A0A341CT30-F1
#
_cell.length_a   1.000
_cell.length_b   1.000
_cell.length_c   1.000
_cell.angle_alpha   90.00
_cell.angle_beta   90.00
_cell.angle_gamma   90.00
#
_symmetry.space_group_name_H-M   'P 1'
#
loop_
_entity.id
_entity.type
_entity.pdbx_description
1 polymer ?
#
loop_
_entity_poly.entity_id
_entity_poly.type
_entity_poly.pdbx_seq_one_letter_code
_entity_poly.pdbx_strand_id
1 'polypeptide(L)'
;MEELTEVITAAEFHPHQCNVLVYSSSKGTIRLCDMRSSALCDRHSKFFEEPEDPSSRSFFSEIISSVSDVKFSHSGRYMMTRDYLSVKVWDLNMESRPVETHQVHEYLRSKLCSLYENDCIFDKFECCWNGSDSAIMTGSYNNFFRMFDRTTWRDVTLEASRENSKPRASLKPRRVCAGGKRKKDEVSVDSLDFSKKILHTAWHPVENIIAVAATNNLYIFQDKAN
;
A
#
# COMPACT_ATOMS: atom_id res chain seq x y z
N MET A 1 24.63 4.48 16.18
CA MET A 1 23.28 4.45 15.59
C MET A 1 22.50 3.54 16.51
N GLU A 2 21.72 4.13 17.41
CA GLU A 2 20.92 3.38 18.38
C GLU A 2 20.09 2.33 17.65
N GLU A 3 20.05 1.12 18.20
CA GLU A 3 19.23 0.03 17.70
C GLU A 3 17.79 0.56 17.61
N LEU A 4 17.27 0.75 16.39
CA LEU A 4 15.90 1.22 16.19
C LEU A 4 14.99 0.25 16.93
N THR A 5 14.46 0.73 18.05
CA THR A 5 13.50 -0.03 18.85
C THR A 5 12.30 -0.27 17.95
N GLU A 6 11.91 -1.54 17.82
CA GLU A 6 10.78 -1.92 16.99
C GLU A 6 9.52 -1.24 17.52
N VAL A 7 8.80 -0.50 16.65
CA VAL A 7 7.56 0.18 17.03
C VAL A 7 6.38 -0.38 16.27
N ILE A 8 5.20 -0.40 16.91
CA ILE A 8 3.94 -0.75 16.25
C ILE A 8 3.57 0.37 15.28
N THR A 9 3.23 0.01 14.04
CA THR A 9 2.93 0.98 12.98
C THR A 9 1.46 1.03 12.58
N ALA A 10 0.78 -0.12 12.60
CA ALA A 10 -0.65 -0.27 12.35
C ALA A 10 -1.20 -1.44 13.16
N ALA A 11 -2.50 -1.42 13.44
CA ALA A 11 -3.20 -2.52 14.08
C ALA A 11 -4.67 -2.56 13.62
N GLU A 12 -5.21 -3.76 13.50
CA GLU A 12 -6.60 -3.96 13.05
C GLU A 12 -7.20 -5.24 13.64
N PHE A 13 -8.49 -5.19 13.99
CA PHE A 13 -9.24 -6.37 14.40
C PHE A 13 -9.74 -7.16 13.19
N HIS A 14 -9.77 -8.47 13.32
CA HIS A 14 -10.33 -9.34 12.30
C HIS A 14 -11.84 -9.06 12.11
N PRO A 15 -12.34 -8.97 10.86
CA PRO A 15 -13.72 -8.52 10.58
C PRO A 15 -14.79 -9.43 11.18
N HIS A 16 -14.49 -10.73 11.35
CA HIS A 16 -15.44 -11.74 11.84
C HIS A 16 -15.08 -12.36 13.20
N GLN A 17 -13.86 -12.13 13.71
CA GLN A 17 -13.33 -12.85 14.87
C GLN A 17 -12.89 -11.84 15.92
N CYS A 18 -13.75 -11.61 16.91
CA CYS A 18 -13.53 -10.60 17.95
C CYS A 18 -12.27 -10.80 18.80
N ASN A 19 -11.72 -12.01 18.80
CA ASN A 19 -10.52 -12.38 19.54
C ASN A 19 -9.23 -12.24 18.73
N VAL A 20 -9.30 -11.95 17.42
CA VAL A 20 -8.13 -11.87 16.55
C VAL A 20 -7.79 -10.42 16.26
N LEU A 21 -6.57 -10.04 16.64
CA LEU A 21 -5.98 -8.73 16.41
C LEU A 21 -4.67 -8.92 15.64
N VAL A 22 -4.45 -8.11 14.61
CA VAL A 22 -3.15 -8.03 13.95
C VAL A 22 -2.50 -6.68 14.26
N TYR A 23 -1.18 -6.68 14.38
CA TYR A 23 -0.40 -5.45 14.33
C TYR A 23 0.89 -5.63 13.54
N SER A 24 1.31 -4.60 12.83
CA SER A 24 2.58 -4.55 12.11
C SER A 24 3.60 -3.69 12.83
N SER A 25 4.86 -3.82 12.42
CA SER A 25 5.94 -3.02 12.96
C SER A 25 6.77 -2.27 11.92
N SER A 26 7.59 -1.35 12.43
CA SER A 26 8.60 -0.62 11.67
C SER A 26 9.72 -1.49 11.11
N LYS A 27 9.80 -2.77 11.49
CA LYS A 27 10.79 -3.74 10.98
C LYS A 27 10.23 -4.65 9.89
N GLY A 28 9.02 -4.41 9.40
CA GLY A 28 8.43 -5.22 8.33
C GLY A 28 7.78 -6.52 8.79
N THR A 29 7.57 -6.69 10.09
CA THR A 29 6.97 -7.90 10.65
C THR A 29 5.50 -7.69 10.98
N ILE A 30 4.71 -8.76 10.89
CA ILE A 30 3.29 -8.73 11.24
C ILE A 30 3.00 -9.82 12.26
N ARG A 31 2.33 -9.45 13.34
CA ARG A 31 1.99 -10.34 14.45
C ARG A 31 0.49 -10.43 14.56
N LEU A 32 -0.01 -11.67 14.56
CA LEU A 32 -1.42 -11.96 14.81
C LEU A 32 -1.55 -12.54 16.22
N CYS A 33 -2.38 -11.90 17.03
CA CYS A 33 -2.66 -12.27 18.41
C CYS A 33 -4.05 -12.90 18.52
N ASP A 34 -4.15 -13.93 19.36
CA ASP A 34 -5.42 -14.48 19.81
C ASP A 34 -5.63 -14.11 21.29
N MET A 35 -6.59 -13.21 21.54
CA MET A 35 -6.93 -12.71 22.86
C MET A 35 -7.54 -13.77 23.79
N ARG A 36 -7.95 -14.94 23.25
CA ARG A 36 -8.40 -16.09 24.07
C ARG A 36 -7.23 -16.82 24.70
N SER A 37 -6.06 -16.81 24.06
CA SER A 37 -4.86 -17.51 24.51
C SER A 37 -4.15 -16.79 25.65
N SER A 38 -4.14 -15.45 25.64
CA SER A 38 -3.62 -14.62 26.71
C SER A 38 -4.33 -13.27 26.73
N ALA A 39 -4.83 -12.87 27.90
CA ALA A 39 -5.49 -11.57 28.09
C ALA A 39 -4.55 -10.38 27.82
N LEU A 40 -3.24 -10.57 27.96
CA LEU A 40 -2.23 -9.53 27.76
C LEU A 40 -1.76 -9.42 26.30
N CYS A 41 -2.09 -10.40 25.44
CA CYS A 41 -1.56 -10.50 24.08
C CYS A 41 -0.02 -10.39 24.01
N ASP A 42 0.66 -10.77 25.10
CA ASP A 42 2.10 -10.73 25.31
C ASP A 42 2.85 -11.79 24.47
N ARG A 43 2.10 -12.75 23.91
CA ARG A 43 2.55 -13.70 22.91
C ARG A 43 1.72 -13.52 21.65
N HIS A 44 2.37 -13.51 20.49
CA HIS A 44 1.69 -13.59 19.21
C HIS A 44 1.36 -15.06 18.90
N SER A 45 0.18 -15.30 18.35
CA SER A 45 -0.22 -16.64 17.90
C SER A 45 0.48 -17.02 16.60
N LYS A 46 0.70 -16.04 15.72
CA LYS A 46 1.36 -16.21 14.42
C LYS A 46 2.28 -15.04 14.14
N PHE A 47 3.37 -15.32 13.44
CA PHE A 47 4.38 -14.35 13.05
C PHE A 47 4.62 -14.45 11.56
N PHE A 48 4.29 -13.38 10.83
CA PHE A 48 4.46 -13.29 9.39
C PHE A 48 5.68 -12.44 9.09
N GLU A 49 6.63 -13.04 8.41
CA GLU A 49 7.89 -12.43 8.01
C GLU A 49 8.33 -13.05 6.68
N GLU A 50 8.79 -12.21 5.76
CA GLU A 50 9.39 -12.66 4.52
C GLU A 50 10.91 -12.68 4.72
N PRO A 51 11.58 -13.84 4.54
CA PRO A 51 13.03 -13.90 4.65
C PRO A 51 13.69 -13.00 3.61
N GLU A 52 14.43 -11.99 4.05
CA GLU A 52 15.27 -11.19 3.15
C GLU A 52 16.59 -11.89 2.87
N ASP A 53 17.00 -11.92 1.59
CA ASP A 53 18.33 -12.37 1.21
C ASP A 53 19.38 -11.39 1.77
N PRO A 54 20.33 -11.84 2.63
CA PRO A 54 21.37 -10.98 3.19
C PRO A 54 22.19 -10.25 2.13
N SER A 55 22.31 -10.81 0.92
CA SER A 55 23.04 -10.19 -0.18
C SER A 55 22.32 -8.99 -0.81
N SER A 56 21.00 -8.93 -0.64
CA SER A 56 20.14 -7.85 -1.14
C SER A 56 19.94 -6.71 -0.12
N ARG A 57 20.36 -6.94 1.14
CA ARG A 57 20.16 -6.02 2.24
C ARG A 57 21.04 -4.78 2.08
N SER A 58 20.39 -3.63 2.05
CA SER A 58 21.02 -2.31 2.02
C SER A 58 20.60 -1.50 3.24
N PHE A 59 21.27 -0.36 3.48
CA PHE A 59 20.87 0.58 4.52
C PHE A 59 19.37 0.95 4.43
N PHE A 60 18.87 1.15 3.22
CA PHE A 60 17.47 1.52 3.01
C PHE A 60 16.48 0.36 3.21
N SER A 61 16.94 -0.90 3.27
CA SER A 61 16.03 -2.06 3.36
C SER A 61 15.19 -2.02 4.62
N GLU A 62 15.80 -1.69 5.77
CA GLU A 62 15.08 -1.55 7.04
C GLU A 62 14.12 -0.35 7.06
N ILE A 63 14.43 0.71 6.30
CA ILE A 63 13.57 1.89 6.22
C ILE A 63 12.33 1.59 5.38
N ILE A 64 12.51 0.99 4.19
CA ILE A 64 11.42 0.71 3.25
C ILE A 64 10.61 -0.54 3.63
N SER A 65 11.13 -1.43 4.48
CA SER A 65 10.40 -2.60 4.98
C SER A 65 9.38 -2.24 6.05
N SER A 66 9.48 -1.07 6.67
CA SER A 66 8.49 -0.55 7.62
C SER A 66 7.08 -0.61 7.03
N VAL A 67 6.20 -1.37 7.68
CA VAL A 67 4.80 -1.48 7.24
C VAL A 67 4.06 -0.22 7.66
N SER A 68 3.46 0.45 6.70
CA SER A 68 2.68 1.68 6.89
C SER A 68 1.20 1.42 7.20
N ASP A 69 0.64 0.32 6.70
CA ASP A 69 -0.77 -0.03 6.88
C ASP A 69 -0.99 -1.55 6.80
N VAL A 70 -2.00 -2.04 7.51
CA VAL A 70 -2.45 -3.44 7.52
C VAL A 70 -3.97 -3.47 7.41
N LYS A 71 -4.49 -4.26 6.46
CA LYS A 71 -5.92 -4.43 6.23
C LYS A 71 -6.32 -5.90 6.03
N PHE A 72 -7.17 -6.45 6.88
CA PHE A 72 -7.86 -7.69 6.60
C PHE A 72 -8.75 -7.55 5.36
N SER A 73 -8.82 -8.63 4.58
CA SER A 73 -9.81 -8.75 3.52
C SER A 73 -11.21 -8.86 4.13
N HIS A 74 -12.25 -8.45 3.42
CA HIS A 74 -13.64 -8.53 3.91
C HIS A 74 -14.05 -9.98 4.23
N SER A 75 -13.51 -10.96 3.49
CA SER A 75 -13.64 -12.39 3.76
C SER A 75 -12.95 -12.85 5.05
N GLY A 76 -12.00 -12.08 5.60
CA GLY A 76 -11.18 -12.45 6.75
C GLY A 76 -10.12 -13.53 6.48
N ARG A 77 -10.05 -14.07 5.25
CA ARG A 77 -9.07 -15.11 4.91
C ARG A 77 -7.67 -14.55 4.67
N TYR A 78 -7.60 -13.33 4.14
CA TYR A 78 -6.35 -12.69 3.75
C TYR A 78 -6.13 -11.44 4.59
N MET A 79 -4.88 -11.00 4.65
CA MET A 79 -4.52 -9.66 5.08
C MET A 79 -3.61 -9.02 4.05
N MET A 80 -3.71 -7.72 3.91
CA MET A 80 -2.87 -6.90 3.05
C MET A 80 -1.98 -6.02 3.90
N THR A 81 -0.74 -5.84 3.46
CA THR A 81 0.21 -4.93 4.10
C THR A 81 0.81 -4.00 3.06
N ARG A 82 0.96 -2.73 3.43
CA ARG A 82 1.64 -1.73 2.59
C ARG A 82 2.98 -1.38 3.21
N ASP A 83 4.07 -1.69 2.52
CA ASP A 83 5.38 -1.12 2.79
C ASP A 83 5.64 0.07 1.85
N TYR A 84 6.84 0.65 1.86
CA TYR A 84 7.07 1.85 1.06
C TYR A 84 6.86 1.58 -0.44
N LEU A 85 7.49 0.54 -0.99
CA LEU A 85 7.51 0.28 -2.44
C LEU A 85 6.39 -0.65 -2.94
N SER A 86 5.82 -1.45 -2.05
CA SER A 86 4.98 -2.59 -2.43
C SER A 86 3.75 -2.75 -1.56
N VAL A 87 2.74 -3.42 -2.12
CA VAL A 87 1.61 -3.97 -1.39
C VAL A 87 1.71 -5.49 -1.45
N LYS A 88 1.63 -6.14 -0.29
CA LYS A 88 1.71 -7.59 -0.16
C LYS A 88 0.41 -8.15 0.38
N VAL A 89 -0.04 -9.28 -0.15
CA VAL A 89 -1.19 -10.03 0.35
C VAL A 89 -0.68 -11.30 1.00
N TRP A 90 -1.18 -11.59 2.19
CA TRP A 90 -0.85 -12.76 2.99
C TRP A 90 -2.09 -13.63 3.17
N ASP A 91 -1.97 -14.94 3.03
CA ASP A 91 -2.98 -15.89 3.49
C ASP A 91 -2.71 -16.14 4.98
N LEU A 92 -3.73 -16.03 5.84
CA LEU A 92 -3.55 -16.21 7.29
C LEU A 92 -3.08 -17.63 7.67
N ASN A 93 -3.13 -18.59 6.74
CA ASN A 93 -2.61 -19.95 6.90
C ASN A 93 -1.18 -20.14 6.35
N MET A 94 -0.56 -19.11 5.78
CA MET A 94 0.80 -19.15 5.24
C MET A 94 1.63 -17.98 5.78
N GLU A 95 2.43 -18.26 6.82
CA GLU A 95 3.19 -17.25 7.57
C GLU A 95 4.53 -16.90 6.94
N SER A 96 5.10 -17.82 6.16
CA SER A 96 6.50 -17.76 5.71
C SER A 96 6.74 -16.83 4.52
N ARG A 97 5.68 -16.39 3.82
CA ARG A 97 5.77 -15.48 2.67
C ARG A 97 4.38 -14.95 2.28
N PRO A 98 4.31 -13.78 1.63
CA PRO A 98 3.08 -13.33 1.01
C PRO A 98 2.67 -14.24 -0.16
N VAL A 99 1.37 -14.32 -0.42
CA VAL A 99 0.79 -15.01 -1.58
C VAL A 99 0.81 -14.14 -2.83
N GLU A 100 0.82 -12.82 -2.68
CA GLU A 100 0.91 -11.86 -3.78
C GLU A 100 1.78 -10.66 -3.37
N THR A 101 2.60 -10.15 -4.29
CA THR A 101 3.40 -8.94 -4.09
C THR A 101 3.24 -8.03 -5.30
N HIS A 102 2.64 -6.85 -5.07
CA HIS A 102 2.32 -5.85 -6.08
C HIS A 102 3.26 -4.65 -5.93
N GLN A 103 4.04 -4.36 -6.98
CA GLN A 103 4.96 -3.23 -6.97
C GLN A 103 4.22 -1.92 -7.25
N VAL A 104 4.22 -1.00 -6.28
CA VAL A 104 3.47 0.26 -6.40
C VAL A 104 4.26 1.26 -7.24
N HIS A 105 5.48 1.54 -6.84
CA HIS A 105 6.31 2.56 -7.49
C HIS A 105 7.79 2.20 -7.47
N GLU A 106 8.12 1.00 -7.96
CA GLU A 106 9.50 0.48 -8.07
C GLU A 106 10.45 1.42 -8.83
N TYR A 107 9.89 2.27 -9.71
CA TYR A 107 10.64 3.33 -10.39
C TYR A 107 11.27 4.36 -9.44
N LEU A 108 10.89 4.39 -8.17
CA LEU A 108 11.51 5.23 -7.12
C LEU A 108 12.71 4.58 -6.43
N ARG A 109 13.00 3.30 -6.69
CA ARG A 109 14.09 2.60 -6.01
C ARG A 109 15.47 3.24 -6.25
N SER A 110 15.68 3.81 -7.43
CA SER A 110 16.90 4.57 -7.75
C SER A 110 16.96 5.96 -7.09
N LYS A 111 15.86 6.42 -6.49
CA LYS A 111 15.70 7.73 -5.85
C LYS A 111 15.64 7.65 -4.32
N LEU A 112 15.82 6.47 -3.72
CA LEU A 112 15.72 6.28 -2.26
C LEU A 112 16.62 7.24 -1.46
N CYS A 113 17.83 7.52 -1.94
CA CYS A 113 18.72 8.48 -1.31
C CYS A 113 18.10 9.89 -1.25
N SER A 114 17.62 10.42 -2.39
CA SER A 114 16.95 11.73 -2.44
C SER A 114 15.62 11.77 -1.68
N LEU A 115 14.91 10.63 -1.60
CA LEU A 115 13.65 10.52 -0.85
C LEU A 115 13.91 10.50 0.66
N TYR A 116 15.04 9.94 1.08
CA TYR A 116 15.50 9.99 2.46
C TYR A 116 15.93 11.41 2.87
N GLU A 117 16.66 12.13 2.01
CA GLU A 117 17.08 13.51 2.29
C GLU A 117 15.91 14.49 2.45
N ASN A 118 14.76 14.21 1.84
CA ASN A 118 13.56 15.05 1.90
C ASN A 118 12.43 14.44 2.74
N ASP A 119 12.73 13.46 3.60
CA ASP A 119 11.81 12.74 4.49
C ASP A 119 10.63 12.02 3.82
N CYS A 120 10.50 12.06 2.49
CA CYS A 120 9.44 11.41 1.74
C CYS A 120 9.50 9.88 1.88
N ILE A 121 10.67 9.30 2.18
CA ILE A 121 10.79 7.85 2.43
C ILE A 121 9.98 7.38 3.66
N PHE A 122 9.60 8.29 4.55
CA PHE A 122 8.83 8.00 5.76
C PHE A 122 7.31 8.22 5.59
N ASP A 123 6.86 8.58 4.38
CA ASP A 123 5.44 8.73 4.10
C ASP A 123 4.69 7.41 4.27
N LYS A 124 3.60 7.45 5.05
CA LYS A 124 2.77 6.29 5.36
C LYS A 124 1.56 6.24 4.43
N PHE A 125 1.64 5.37 3.43
CA PHE A 125 0.57 5.17 2.47
C PHE A 125 -0.44 4.14 2.99
N GLU A 126 -1.71 4.44 2.91
CA GLU A 126 -2.77 3.47 3.20
C GLU A 126 -3.08 2.60 1.99
N CYS A 127 -3.73 1.47 2.25
CA CYS A 127 -4.24 0.56 1.22
C CYS A 127 -5.65 0.11 1.57
N CYS A 128 -6.45 -0.24 0.56
CA CYS A 128 -7.80 -0.75 0.79
C CYS A 128 -8.22 -1.79 -0.24
N TRP A 129 -9.08 -2.71 0.20
CA TRP A 129 -9.74 -3.71 -0.62
C TRP A 129 -10.97 -3.12 -1.31
N ASN A 130 -11.32 -3.63 -2.49
CA ASN A 130 -12.69 -3.50 -2.98
C ASN A 130 -13.64 -4.42 -2.20
N GLY A 131 -14.94 -4.21 -2.33
CA GLY A 131 -15.96 -4.96 -1.57
C GLY A 131 -15.90 -6.49 -1.73
N SER A 132 -15.39 -7.00 -2.85
CA SER A 132 -15.28 -8.44 -3.14
C SER A 132 -13.89 -9.03 -2.91
N ASP A 133 -12.96 -8.26 -2.32
CA ASP A 133 -11.55 -8.61 -2.14
C ASP A 133 -10.78 -8.95 -3.44
N SER A 134 -11.35 -8.69 -4.62
CA SER A 134 -10.77 -9.04 -5.92
C SER A 134 -9.84 -7.96 -6.47
N ALA A 135 -9.87 -6.75 -5.92
CA ALA A 135 -9.01 -5.64 -6.30
C ALA A 135 -8.51 -4.88 -5.08
N ILE A 136 -7.33 -4.28 -5.24
CA ILE A 136 -6.63 -3.50 -4.22
C ILE A 136 -6.42 -2.09 -4.76
N MET A 137 -6.53 -1.08 -3.90
CA MET A 137 -6.16 0.29 -4.20
C MET A 137 -5.16 0.83 -3.16
N THR A 138 -4.23 1.67 -3.62
CA THR A 138 -3.29 2.37 -2.74
C THR A 138 -2.72 3.62 -3.42
N GLY A 139 -2.21 4.56 -2.63
CA GLY A 139 -1.66 5.81 -3.10
C GLY A 139 -0.19 5.78 -3.51
N SER A 140 0.24 6.86 -4.15
CA SER A 140 1.61 7.17 -4.58
C SER A 140 1.78 8.70 -4.70
N TYR A 141 2.92 9.13 -5.25
CA TYR A 141 3.24 10.56 -5.48
C TYR A 141 2.65 11.09 -6.79
N ASN A 142 2.80 12.39 -7.02
CA ASN A 142 2.26 13.12 -8.16
C ASN A 142 0.72 13.01 -8.30
N ASN A 143 0.00 12.93 -7.17
CA ASN A 143 -1.43 12.61 -7.09
C ASN A 143 -1.79 11.30 -7.82
N PHE A 144 -0.86 10.36 -7.89
CA PHE A 144 -1.14 9.04 -8.44
C PHE A 144 -1.67 8.09 -7.38
N PHE A 145 -2.63 7.28 -7.79
CA PHE A 145 -3.07 6.11 -7.05
C PHE A 145 -3.06 4.92 -8.00
N ARG A 146 -2.86 3.74 -7.43
CA ARG A 146 -2.78 2.48 -8.18
C ARG A 146 -3.89 1.57 -7.78
N MET A 147 -4.35 0.81 -8.76
CA MET A 147 -5.33 -0.24 -8.58
C MET A 147 -4.75 -1.53 -9.17
N PHE A 148 -4.87 -2.62 -8.43
CA PHE A 148 -4.40 -3.95 -8.80
C PHE A 148 -5.58 -4.91 -8.79
N ASP A 149 -5.83 -5.56 -9.92
CA ASP A 149 -6.79 -6.65 -10.04
C ASP A 149 -6.08 -7.97 -9.74
N ARG A 150 -6.51 -8.65 -8.68
CA ARG A 150 -5.91 -9.91 -8.20
C ARG A 150 -6.29 -11.11 -9.07
N THR A 151 -7.37 -11.01 -9.82
CA THR A 151 -7.86 -12.08 -10.69
C THR A 151 -7.16 -12.01 -12.05
N THR A 152 -7.11 -10.82 -12.65
CA THR A 152 -6.54 -10.64 -13.99
C THR A 152 -5.05 -10.30 -13.98
N TRP A 153 -4.46 -10.04 -12.81
CA TRP A 153 -3.08 -9.59 -12.63
C TRP A 153 -2.75 -8.33 -13.44
N ARG A 154 -3.77 -7.49 -13.64
CA ARG A 154 -3.62 -6.19 -14.30
C ARG A 154 -3.58 -5.09 -13.27
N ASP A 155 -2.73 -4.12 -13.53
CA ASP A 155 -2.63 -2.92 -12.73
C ASP A 155 -2.83 -1.66 -13.58
N VAL A 156 -3.28 -0.61 -12.93
CA VAL A 156 -3.44 0.71 -13.54
C VAL A 156 -2.98 1.79 -12.58
N THR A 157 -2.34 2.82 -13.13
CA THR A 157 -2.05 4.07 -12.41
C THR A 157 -3.00 5.15 -12.91
N LEU A 158 -3.67 5.82 -11.98
CA LEU A 158 -4.61 6.89 -12.25
C LEU A 158 -4.16 8.16 -11.51
N GLU A 159 -4.66 9.32 -11.94
CA GLU A 159 -4.27 10.63 -11.43
C GLU A 159 -5.47 11.39 -10.89
N ALA A 160 -5.39 11.85 -9.65
CA ALA A 160 -6.38 12.73 -9.03
C ALA A 160 -6.00 14.20 -9.25
N SER A 161 -6.48 14.79 -10.35
CA SER A 161 -6.18 16.18 -10.72
C SER A 161 -7.39 16.89 -11.31
N ARG A 162 -7.76 18.04 -10.73
CA ARG A 162 -8.86 18.90 -11.20
C ARG A 162 -8.65 19.43 -12.62
N GLU A 163 -7.41 19.69 -13.02
CA GLU A 163 -7.09 20.20 -14.36
C GLU A 163 -7.26 19.14 -15.43
N ASN A 164 -6.97 17.89 -15.08
CA ASN A 164 -7.04 16.74 -15.98
C ASN A 164 -8.39 16.01 -15.94
N SER A 165 -9.27 16.31 -14.97
CA SER A 165 -10.58 15.66 -14.83
C SER A 165 -11.73 16.67 -14.87
N LYS A 166 -12.39 16.75 -16.02
CA LYS A 166 -13.71 17.41 -16.11
C LYS A 166 -14.75 16.57 -15.37
N PRO A 167 -15.84 17.16 -14.84
CA PRO A 167 -16.92 16.38 -14.25
C PRO A 167 -17.38 15.26 -15.20
N ARG A 168 -17.46 14.02 -14.69
CA ARG A 168 -17.83 12.80 -15.45
C ARG A 168 -16.86 12.39 -16.57
N ALA A 169 -15.66 12.97 -16.64
CA ALA A 169 -14.63 12.51 -17.56
C ALA A 169 -14.05 11.16 -17.10
N SER A 170 -13.83 10.26 -18.05
CA SER A 170 -13.12 9.01 -17.78
C SER A 170 -11.65 9.31 -17.46
N LEU A 171 -11.15 8.71 -16.39
CA LEU A 171 -9.73 8.80 -16.03
C LEU A 171 -8.90 8.09 -17.09
N LYS A 172 -7.74 8.69 -17.42
CA LYS A 172 -6.78 8.09 -18.36
C LYS A 172 -5.64 7.45 -17.58
N PRO A 173 -5.27 6.20 -17.91
CA PRO A 173 -4.08 5.57 -17.34
C PRO A 173 -2.83 6.43 -17.53
N ARG A 174 -2.02 6.53 -16.48
CA ARG A 174 -0.69 7.15 -16.51
C ARG A 174 0.39 6.09 -16.48
N ARG A 175 1.53 6.37 -17.12
CA ARG A 175 2.73 5.53 -17.06
C ARG A 175 3.92 6.38 -16.67
N VAL A 176 4.69 5.88 -15.72
CA VAL A 176 5.93 6.49 -15.26
C VAL A 176 7.10 5.75 -15.88
N CYS A 177 8.03 6.47 -16.49
CA CYS A 177 9.19 5.88 -17.16
C CYS A 177 10.48 6.29 -16.46
N ALA A 178 11.29 5.29 -16.10
CA ALA A 178 12.64 5.46 -15.56
C ALA A 178 13.65 5.53 -16.72
N GLY A 179 13.69 6.67 -17.44
CA GLY A 179 14.65 6.92 -18.53
C GLY A 179 14.18 6.47 -19.93
N GLY A 180 14.78 7.07 -20.97
CA GLY A 180 14.51 6.78 -22.38
C GLY A 180 13.75 7.86 -23.16
N LYS A 181 13.48 7.61 -24.46
CA LYS A 181 12.67 8.51 -25.31
C LYS A 181 11.23 8.56 -24.79
N ARG A 182 10.89 9.65 -24.12
CA ARG A 182 9.55 9.96 -23.60
C ARG A 182 8.49 9.84 -24.70
N LYS A 183 7.50 8.97 -24.51
CA LYS A 183 6.27 9.03 -25.32
C LYS A 183 5.40 10.19 -24.83
N LYS A 184 4.54 10.70 -25.74
CA LYS A 184 3.74 11.92 -25.53
C LYS A 184 2.89 11.92 -24.23
N ASP A 185 2.53 10.74 -23.71
CA ASP A 185 1.66 10.58 -22.53
C ASP A 185 2.38 9.96 -21.30
N GLU A 186 3.71 9.81 -21.35
CA GLU A 186 4.50 9.27 -20.25
C GLU A 186 5.08 10.39 -19.36
N VAL A 187 5.11 10.13 -18.05
CA VAL A 187 5.66 11.02 -17.04
C VAL A 187 7.05 10.51 -16.66
N SER A 188 8.05 11.39 -16.69
CA SER A 188 9.40 11.05 -16.24
C SER A 188 9.42 10.93 -14.71
N VAL A 189 10.20 9.98 -14.18
CA VAL A 189 10.45 9.88 -12.73
C VAL A 189 11.01 11.19 -12.18
N ASP A 190 11.88 11.87 -12.93
CA ASP A 190 12.48 13.15 -12.52
C ASP A 190 11.50 14.33 -12.52
N SER A 191 10.31 14.15 -13.10
CA SER A 191 9.26 15.18 -13.14
C SER A 191 8.13 14.92 -12.15
N LEU A 192 8.27 13.92 -11.27
CA LEU A 192 7.28 13.63 -10.25
C LEU A 192 7.31 14.69 -9.16
N ASP A 193 6.13 15.17 -8.80
CA ASP A 193 5.93 16.09 -7.67
C ASP A 193 5.68 15.28 -6.39
N PHE A 194 6.70 15.19 -5.52
CA PHE A 194 6.63 14.45 -4.26
C PHE A 194 5.81 15.17 -3.18
N SER A 195 5.51 16.46 -3.35
CA SER A 195 4.58 17.18 -2.45
C SER A 195 3.12 16.75 -2.66
N LYS A 196 2.81 16.26 -3.86
CA LYS A 196 1.49 15.74 -4.25
C LYS A 196 1.39 14.26 -3.95
N LYS A 197 1.10 13.91 -2.70
CA LYS A 197 0.96 12.52 -2.24
C LYS A 197 -0.49 12.18 -1.95
N ILE A 198 -0.90 10.98 -2.36
CA ILE A 198 -2.16 10.38 -1.94
C ILE A 198 -1.82 9.43 -0.80
N LEU A 199 -2.08 9.84 0.43
CA LEU A 199 -1.84 8.99 1.61
C LEU A 199 -3.08 8.21 2.01
N HIS A 200 -4.26 8.81 1.84
CA HIS A 200 -5.53 8.26 2.27
C HIS A 200 -6.44 7.96 1.08
N THR A 201 -6.95 6.74 1.06
CA THR A 201 -7.91 6.28 0.05
C THR A 201 -8.94 5.36 0.68
N ALA A 202 -10.18 5.42 0.20
CA ALA A 202 -11.23 4.51 0.64
C ALA A 202 -11.97 3.93 -0.58
N TRP A 203 -12.42 2.69 -0.43
CA TRP A 203 -13.29 2.02 -1.40
C TRP A 203 -14.66 1.77 -0.76
N HIS A 204 -15.73 2.05 -1.48
CA HIS A 204 -17.07 1.72 -1.04
C HIS A 204 -17.22 0.19 -0.87
N PRO A 205 -17.84 -0.29 0.23
CA PRO A 205 -17.85 -1.71 0.59
C PRO A 205 -18.67 -2.60 -0.37
N VAL A 206 -19.53 -2.00 -1.20
CA VAL A 206 -20.46 -2.75 -2.08
C VAL A 206 -20.41 -2.29 -3.53
N GLU A 207 -19.99 -1.05 -3.78
CA GLU A 207 -20.12 -0.42 -5.10
C GLU A 207 -18.75 -0.01 -5.61
N ASN A 208 -18.62 0.15 -6.92
CA ASN A 208 -17.39 0.63 -7.55
C ASN A 208 -17.26 2.15 -7.43
N ILE A 209 -17.26 2.64 -6.19
CA ILE A 209 -17.05 4.02 -5.80
C ILE A 209 -15.78 4.08 -4.95
N ILE A 210 -14.87 4.97 -5.31
CA ILE A 210 -13.63 5.22 -4.57
C ILE A 210 -13.55 6.69 -4.16
N ALA A 211 -12.99 6.92 -2.98
CA ALA A 211 -12.68 8.24 -2.45
C ALA A 211 -11.16 8.39 -2.32
N VAL A 212 -10.62 9.45 -2.90
CA VAL A 212 -9.17 9.70 -2.96
C VAL A 212 -8.89 11.10 -2.42
N ALA A 213 -8.16 11.19 -1.32
CA ALA A 213 -7.72 12.46 -0.76
C ALA A 213 -6.41 12.90 -1.43
N ALA A 214 -6.42 14.05 -2.10
CA ALA A 214 -5.25 14.61 -2.77
C ALA A 214 -5.09 16.09 -2.39
N THR A 215 -4.05 16.37 -1.61
CA THR A 215 -3.72 17.69 -1.07
C THR A 215 -4.93 18.28 -0.32
N ASN A 216 -5.63 19.26 -0.90
CA ASN A 216 -6.75 19.98 -0.29
C ASN A 216 -8.12 19.54 -0.83
N ASN A 217 -8.16 18.50 -1.67
CA ASN A 217 -9.39 18.05 -2.35
C ASN A 217 -9.69 16.60 -2.01
N LEU A 218 -10.99 16.30 -1.89
CA LEU A 218 -11.51 14.93 -1.87
C LEU A 218 -12.12 14.62 -3.23
N TYR A 219 -11.56 13.66 -3.95
CA TYR A 219 -12.07 13.18 -5.22
C TYR A 219 -12.96 11.97 -4.98
N ILE A 220 -14.11 11.94 -5.65
CA ILE A 220 -14.98 10.76 -5.68
C ILE A 220 -15.02 10.29 -7.13
N PHE A 221 -14.56 9.06 -7.36
CA PHE A 221 -14.66 8.41 -8.65
C PHE A 221 -15.64 7.25 -8.53
N GLN A 222 -16.47 7.09 -9.54
CA GLN A 222 -17.40 5.97 -9.64
C GLN A 222 -17.30 5.39 -11.04
N ASP A 223 -17.44 4.07 -11.14
CA ASP A 223 -17.64 3.47 -12.45
C ASP A 223 -18.95 3.99 -13.07
N LYS A 224 -19.03 4.00 -14.40
CA LYS A 224 -20.29 4.33 -15.06
C LYS A 224 -21.24 3.17 -14.83
N ALA A 225 -22.16 3.32 -13.89
CA ALA A 225 -23.35 2.49 -13.85
C ALA A 225 -24.06 2.62 -15.22
N ASN A 226 -24.27 1.49 -15.88
CA ASN A 226 -25.14 1.40 -17.06
C ASN A 226 -26.59 1.73 -16.66
#